data_AF-A0A484L5D1-F1
#
_entry.id   AF-A0A484L5D1-F1
#
_cell.length_a   1.000
_cell.length_b   1.000
_cell.length_c   1.000
_cell.angle_alpha   90.00
_cell.angle_beta   90.00
_cell.angle_gamma   90.00
#
_symmetry.space_group_name_H-M   'P 1'
#
loop_
_entity.id
_entity.type
_entity.pdbx_description
1 polymer ?
#
loop_
_entity_poly.entity_id
_entity_poly.type
_entity_poly.pdbx_seq_one_letter_code
_entity_poly.pdbx_strand_id
1 'polypeptide(L)'
;MYRLQALTQQRCRATQTAFTYLGSLTSARSNHSRSYAAEEVASRTSNSIQFSTLKVEEISGSHPAEVCNLVQGNWIRSSSCNTILDPLNGESFIKVAEVQEAELQPFVESMLRCPKHGLHNPFKAPERYLMLGDVSAKAARMLSLPKVSHFFTRLIQRVAPKSYQQALGEVIVTQKFLENFSGDQVRFLARSFGVPGNHLGQISHGFRWPYGPVRF
;
A
#
# COMPACT_ATOMS: atom_id res chain seq x y z
N MET A 1 -46.89 -36.66 -19.28
CA MET A 1 -47.49 -35.38 -18.86
C MET A 1 -47.46 -35.11 -17.34
N TYR A 2 -47.30 -36.10 -16.45
CA TYR A 2 -47.27 -35.85 -14.99
C TYR A 2 -45.94 -35.33 -14.41
N ARG A 3 -44.80 -35.57 -15.06
CA ARG A 3 -43.47 -35.09 -14.58
C ARG A 3 -43.21 -33.61 -14.84
N LEU A 4 -43.85 -33.00 -15.83
CA LEU A 4 -43.70 -31.56 -16.13
C LEU A 4 -44.50 -30.69 -15.16
N GLN A 5 -45.71 -31.11 -14.75
CA GLN A 5 -46.53 -30.38 -13.78
C GLN A 5 -45.90 -30.33 -12.37
N ALA A 6 -45.20 -31.39 -11.96
CA ALA A 6 -44.49 -31.43 -10.67
C ALA A 6 -43.32 -30.44 -10.60
N LEU A 7 -42.57 -30.28 -11.69
CA LEU A 7 -41.45 -29.33 -11.78
C LEU A 7 -41.94 -27.87 -11.82
N THR A 8 -43.09 -27.60 -12.46
CA THR A 8 -43.71 -26.27 -12.46
C THR A 8 -44.23 -25.89 -11.08
N GLN A 9 -44.85 -26.82 -10.34
CA GLN A 9 -45.29 -26.57 -8.96
C GLN A 9 -44.13 -26.35 -7.98
N GLN A 10 -43.01 -27.07 -8.14
CA GLN A 10 -41.82 -26.87 -7.30
C GLN A 10 -41.16 -25.51 -7.55
N ARG A 11 -41.13 -25.03 -8.81
CA ARG A 11 -40.62 -23.68 -9.13
C ARG A 11 -41.49 -22.58 -8.53
N CYS A 12 -42.81 -22.68 -8.63
CA CYS A 12 -43.72 -21.67 -8.05
C CYS A 12 -43.63 -21.59 -6.51
N ARG A 13 -43.43 -22.73 -5.82
CA ARG A 13 -43.23 -22.76 -4.36
C ARG A 13 -41.90 -22.12 -3.93
N ALA A 14 -40.82 -22.35 -4.68
CA ALA A 14 -39.53 -21.72 -4.39
C ALA A 14 -39.56 -20.19 -4.57
N THR A 15 -40.36 -19.67 -5.51
CA THR A 15 -40.52 -18.22 -5.71
C THR A 15 -41.36 -17.56 -4.61
N GLN A 16 -42.43 -18.23 -4.13
CA GLN A 16 -43.26 -17.70 -3.03
C GLN A 16 -42.51 -17.60 -1.69
N THR A 17 -41.66 -18.59 -1.37
CA THR A 17 -40.85 -18.57 -0.13
C THR A 17 -39.75 -17.51 -0.18
N ALA A 18 -39.18 -17.21 -1.35
CA ALA A 18 -38.21 -16.13 -1.52
C ALA A 18 -38.86 -14.73 -1.38
N PHE A 19 -40.10 -14.56 -1.86
CA PHE A 19 -40.84 -13.30 -1.71
C PHE A 19 -41.32 -13.04 -0.27
N THR A 20 -41.64 -14.07 0.51
CA THR A 20 -42.01 -13.90 1.93
C THR A 20 -40.81 -13.54 2.79
N TYR A 21 -39.61 -14.05 2.47
CA TYR A 21 -38.38 -13.71 3.21
C TYR A 21 -37.87 -12.29 2.91
N LEU A 22 -38.11 -11.78 1.69
CA LEU A 22 -37.80 -10.39 1.31
C LEU A 22 -38.85 -9.39 1.81
N GLY A 23 -40.10 -9.82 2.06
CA GLY A 23 -41.18 -8.99 2.62
C GLY A 23 -41.09 -8.76 4.13
N SER A 24 -40.37 -9.61 4.87
CA SER A 24 -40.17 -9.47 6.31
C SER A 24 -39.03 -8.52 6.70
N LEU A 25 -38.28 -7.96 5.74
CA LEU A 25 -37.13 -7.07 6.00
C LEU A 25 -37.41 -5.58 5.78
N THR A 26 -38.66 -5.18 5.47
CA THR A 26 -38.97 -3.79 5.08
C THR A 26 -39.98 -3.07 5.99
N SER A 27 -40.23 -3.55 7.21
CA SER A 27 -41.04 -2.81 8.19
C SER A 27 -40.32 -2.60 9.52
N ALA A 28 -39.49 -1.57 9.56
CA ALA A 28 -39.09 -0.87 10.78
C ALA A 28 -38.59 0.55 10.43
N ARG A 29 -39.48 1.40 9.91
CA ARG A 29 -39.28 2.86 9.93
C ARG A 29 -39.63 3.35 11.34
N SER A 30 -38.62 3.65 12.16
CA SER A 30 -38.81 4.51 13.33
C SER A 30 -38.33 5.92 12.99
N ASN A 31 -39.27 6.87 12.96
CA ASN A 31 -38.98 8.29 12.95
C ASN A 31 -38.27 8.68 14.26
N HIS A 32 -37.00 9.06 14.17
CA HIS A 32 -36.39 9.94 15.16
C HIS A 32 -35.43 10.90 14.45
N SER A 33 -35.92 12.11 14.27
CA SER A 33 -35.11 13.32 14.12
C SER A 33 -34.17 13.42 15.33
N ARG A 34 -32.88 13.10 15.13
CA ARG A 34 -31.80 13.40 16.06
C ARG A 34 -30.86 14.39 15.40
N SER A 35 -30.76 15.56 16.03
CA SER A 35 -29.80 16.61 15.72
C SER A 35 -28.38 16.05 15.67
N TYR A 36 -27.64 16.38 14.61
CA TYR A 36 -26.19 16.22 14.57
C TYR A 36 -25.56 17.24 15.54
N ALA A 37 -25.61 16.93 16.83
CA ALA A 37 -24.76 17.58 17.82
C ALA A 37 -23.40 16.88 17.73
N ALA A 38 -22.37 17.65 17.38
CA ALA A 38 -20.99 17.22 17.37
C ALA A 38 -20.59 16.77 18.77
N GLU A 39 -20.43 15.46 18.96
CA GLU A 39 -19.84 14.92 20.17
C GLU A 39 -18.32 14.94 19.99
N GLU A 40 -17.73 16.05 20.44
CA GLU A 40 -16.30 16.28 20.47
C GLU A 40 -15.68 15.32 21.51
N VAL A 41 -15.35 14.11 21.07
CA VAL A 41 -14.50 13.20 21.85
C VAL A 41 -13.09 13.74 21.80
N ALA A 42 -12.75 14.56 22.79
CA ALA A 42 -11.40 14.99 23.10
C ALA A 42 -10.55 13.78 23.56
N SER A 43 -10.19 12.92 22.61
CA SER A 43 -9.12 11.97 22.78
C SER A 43 -7.82 12.78 22.88
N ARG A 44 -7.16 12.72 24.03
CA ARG A 44 -5.77 13.20 24.19
C ARG A 44 -4.88 12.38 23.26
N THR A 45 -4.81 12.76 22.00
CA THR A 45 -3.94 12.15 21.01
C THR A 45 -2.51 12.53 21.34
N SER A 46 -1.66 11.53 21.55
CA SER A 46 -0.25 11.71 21.24
C SER A 46 -0.17 12.25 19.80
N ASN A 47 0.18 13.53 19.67
CA ASN A 47 0.02 14.29 18.43
C ASN A 47 1.01 13.88 17.34
N SER A 48 1.99 13.02 17.63
CA SER A 48 2.92 12.51 16.62
C SER A 48 2.40 11.25 15.92
N ILE A 49 2.80 11.06 14.67
CA ILE A 49 2.71 9.78 13.97
C ILE A 49 3.98 9.01 14.35
N GLN A 50 3.86 7.79 14.87
CA GLN A 50 4.97 7.08 15.54
C GLN A 50 6.22 6.89 14.65
N PHE A 51 6.05 6.69 13.34
CA PHE A 51 7.17 6.51 12.42
C PHE A 51 7.76 7.83 11.90
N SER A 52 7.07 8.95 12.11
CA SER A 52 7.51 10.24 11.57
C SER A 52 8.62 10.83 12.43
N THR A 53 9.68 11.30 11.78
CA THR A 53 10.78 12.03 12.40
C THR A 53 10.56 13.54 12.43
N LEU A 54 9.48 14.04 11.81
CA LEU A 54 9.19 15.46 11.68
C LEU A 54 7.70 15.78 11.82
N LYS A 55 7.39 17.06 11.97
CA LYS A 55 6.04 17.61 11.90
C LYS A 55 5.94 18.54 10.69
N VAL A 56 5.04 18.23 9.77
CA VAL A 56 5.01 18.84 8.43
C VAL A 56 4.77 20.35 8.47
N GLU A 57 3.87 20.80 9.34
CA GLU A 57 3.55 22.23 9.45
C GLU A 57 4.67 23.05 10.11
N GLU A 58 5.62 22.40 10.80
CA GLU A 58 6.74 23.06 11.47
C GLU A 58 7.97 23.21 10.55
N ILE A 59 8.02 22.52 9.40
CA ILE A 59 9.19 22.61 8.49
C ILE A 59 9.27 24.02 7.91
N SER A 60 10.43 24.68 8.04
CA SER A 60 10.68 26.04 7.54
C SER A 60 12.19 26.30 7.43
N GLY A 61 12.60 27.49 6.98
CA GLY A 61 14.02 27.90 7.04
C GLY A 61 14.58 27.95 8.47
N SER A 62 13.74 28.25 9.47
CA SER A 62 14.13 28.23 10.88
C SER A 62 14.13 26.84 11.52
N HIS A 63 13.36 25.91 10.97
CA HIS A 63 13.28 24.51 11.42
C HIS A 63 13.43 23.56 10.22
N PRO A 64 14.64 23.46 9.65
CA PRO A 64 14.84 22.65 8.45
C PRO A 64 14.75 21.15 8.77
N ALA A 65 14.12 20.38 7.88
CA ALA A 65 14.07 18.93 7.99
C ALA A 65 15.33 18.26 7.45
N GLU A 66 15.66 17.06 7.94
CA GLU A 66 16.79 16.25 7.47
C GLU A 66 16.31 14.97 6.79
N VAL A 67 16.90 14.64 5.64
CA VAL A 67 16.68 13.38 4.91
C VAL A 67 17.97 12.58 4.92
N CYS A 68 17.88 11.35 5.45
CA CYS A 68 18.98 10.39 5.54
C CYS A 68 18.85 9.29 4.47
N ASN A 69 19.93 8.56 4.22
CA ASN A 69 19.93 7.39 3.34
C ASN A 69 19.72 6.11 4.15
N LEU A 70 19.14 5.07 3.56
CA LEU A 70 19.00 3.74 4.17
C LEU A 70 19.86 2.73 3.40
N VAL A 71 20.87 2.16 4.04
CA VAL A 71 21.76 1.16 3.42
C VAL A 71 22.10 0.06 4.42
N GLN A 72 22.09 -1.20 3.96
CA GLN A 72 22.33 -2.38 4.80
C GLN A 72 21.50 -2.42 6.10
N GLY A 73 20.27 -1.88 6.06
CA GLY A 73 19.35 -1.84 7.20
C GLY A 73 19.57 -0.70 8.20
N ASN A 74 20.48 0.24 7.93
CA ASN A 74 20.79 1.36 8.82
C ASN A 74 20.55 2.71 8.16
N TRP A 75 20.05 3.67 8.94
CA TRP A 75 19.96 5.08 8.53
C TRP A 75 21.34 5.73 8.64
N ILE A 76 21.83 6.26 7.52
CA ILE A 76 23.15 6.92 7.44
C ILE A 76 23.01 8.36 6.98
N ARG A 77 23.92 9.19 7.46
CA ARG A 77 24.14 10.55 6.97
C ARG A 77 25.39 10.55 6.07
N SER A 78 25.40 11.45 5.10
CA SER A 78 26.57 11.71 4.25
C SER A 78 27.31 12.94 4.78
N SER A 79 28.58 13.04 4.43
CA SER A 79 29.38 14.25 4.62
C SER A 79 28.89 15.43 3.77
N SER A 80 28.25 15.15 2.62
CA SER A 80 27.68 16.15 1.73
C SER A 80 26.17 16.31 1.94
N CYS A 81 25.71 17.56 1.87
CA CYS A 81 24.31 17.90 2.05
C CYS A 81 23.83 18.81 0.92
N ASN A 82 22.81 18.36 0.20
CA ASN A 82 22.07 19.18 -0.75
C ASN A 82 20.93 19.90 -0.01
N THR A 83 20.80 21.21 -0.22
CA THR A 83 19.76 22.02 0.40
C THR A 83 18.64 22.24 -0.59
N ILE A 84 17.43 21.79 -0.25
CA ILE A 84 16.22 22.05 -1.02
C ILE A 84 15.58 23.32 -0.47
N LEU A 85 15.22 24.22 -1.38
CA LEU A 85 14.51 25.46 -1.07
C LEU A 85 13.00 25.23 -1.06
N ASP A 86 12.28 25.92 -0.19
CA ASP A 86 10.82 25.91 -0.16
C ASP A 86 10.30 26.57 -1.44
N PRO A 87 9.53 25.87 -2.29
CA PRO A 87 9.07 26.41 -3.55
C PRO A 87 8.15 27.64 -3.43
N LEU A 88 7.57 27.90 -2.24
CA LEU A 88 6.62 29.00 -2.03
C LEU A 88 7.30 30.30 -1.57
N ASN A 89 8.47 30.23 -0.95
CA ASN A 89 9.15 31.41 -0.39
C ASN A 89 10.68 31.45 -0.60
N GLY A 90 11.29 30.37 -1.09
CA GLY A 90 12.72 30.26 -1.36
C GLY A 90 13.61 29.94 -0.15
N GLU A 91 13.05 29.72 1.05
CA GLU A 91 13.83 29.42 2.24
C GLU A 91 14.46 28.01 2.20
N SER A 92 15.67 27.87 2.76
CA SER A 92 16.35 26.59 2.93
C SER A 92 15.71 25.73 4.02
N PHE A 93 14.67 24.97 3.68
CA PHE A 93 13.84 24.23 4.65
C PHE A 93 14.06 22.71 4.71
N ILE A 94 14.82 22.11 3.78
CA ILE A 94 15.14 20.67 3.80
C ILE A 94 16.60 20.44 3.42
N LYS A 95 17.27 19.58 4.20
CA LYS A 95 18.65 19.14 4.01
C LYS A 95 18.67 17.65 3.66
N VAL A 96 19.16 17.31 2.48
CA VAL A 96 19.24 15.93 1.99
C VAL A 96 20.69 15.46 2.01
N ALA A 97 20.96 14.38 2.74
CA ALA A 97 22.27 13.73 2.75
C ALA A 97 22.57 13.14 1.36
N GLU A 98 23.45 13.77 0.59
CA GLU A 98 23.72 13.40 -0.79
C GLU A 98 24.94 12.48 -0.88
N VAL A 99 24.71 11.22 -1.23
CA VAL A 99 25.77 10.20 -1.32
C VAL A 99 26.77 10.58 -2.41
N GLN A 100 28.03 10.74 -2.02
CA GLN A 100 29.14 11.00 -2.96
C GLN A 100 29.67 9.70 -3.56
N GLU A 101 30.42 9.78 -4.67
CA GLU A 101 30.96 8.59 -5.36
C GLU A 101 31.78 7.68 -4.42
N ALA A 102 32.62 8.29 -3.57
CA ALA A 102 33.43 7.57 -2.58
C ALA A 102 32.59 6.83 -1.51
N GLU A 103 31.33 7.22 -1.32
CA GLU A 103 30.40 6.66 -0.33
C GLU A 103 29.46 5.61 -0.96
N LEU A 104 29.59 5.29 -2.26
CA LEU A 104 28.71 4.34 -2.96
C LEU A 104 28.99 2.88 -2.61
N GLN A 105 30.21 2.56 -2.17
CA GLN A 105 30.65 1.18 -1.97
C GLN A 105 29.70 0.33 -1.09
N PRO A 106 29.18 0.83 0.06
CA PRO A 106 28.21 0.09 0.87
C PRO A 106 26.89 -0.23 0.16
N PHE A 107 26.46 0.61 -0.80
CA PHE A 107 25.26 0.39 -1.61
C PHE A 107 25.50 -0.69 -2.65
N VAL A 108 26.66 -0.66 -3.32
CA VAL A 108 27.08 -1.70 -4.26
C VAL A 108 27.14 -3.06 -3.55
N GLU A 109 27.78 -3.12 -2.39
CA GLU A 109 27.85 -4.34 -1.57
C GLU A 109 26.46 -4.81 -1.13
N SER A 110 25.59 -3.89 -0.70
CA SER A 110 24.22 -4.22 -0.33
C SER A 110 23.44 -4.82 -1.50
N MET A 111 23.62 -4.30 -2.72
CA MET A 111 22.99 -4.85 -3.93
C MET A 111 23.55 -6.24 -4.27
N LEU A 112 24.87 -6.43 -4.20
CA LEU A 112 25.53 -7.70 -4.52
C LEU A 112 25.15 -8.85 -3.58
N ARG A 113 24.65 -8.55 -2.36
CA ARG A 113 24.06 -9.57 -1.47
C ARG A 113 22.80 -10.21 -2.06
N CYS A 114 22.16 -9.59 -3.05
CA CYS A 114 21.06 -10.20 -3.81
C CYS A 114 21.63 -11.03 -4.97
N PRO A 115 21.51 -12.38 -4.95
CA PRO A 115 21.97 -13.21 -6.05
C PRO A 115 21.07 -13.06 -7.29
N LYS A 116 21.55 -13.50 -8.46
CA LYS A 116 20.81 -13.44 -9.73
C LYS A 116 19.46 -14.16 -9.72
N HIS A 117 19.30 -15.19 -8.87
CA HIS A 117 18.03 -15.89 -8.69
C HIS A 117 17.12 -15.22 -7.63
N GLY A 118 17.41 -13.96 -7.27
CA GLY A 118 16.67 -13.15 -6.31
C GLY A 118 16.80 -13.61 -4.86
N LEU A 119 16.26 -12.81 -3.93
CA LEU A 119 16.11 -13.20 -2.52
C LEU A 119 15.06 -14.32 -2.34
N HIS A 120 14.03 -14.32 -3.18
CA HIS A 120 13.05 -15.38 -3.32
C HIS A 120 12.68 -15.55 -4.80
N ASN A 121 12.15 -16.70 -5.15
CA ASN A 121 11.61 -17.02 -6.46
C ASN A 121 10.55 -18.14 -6.29
N PRO A 122 9.85 -18.60 -7.35
CA PRO A 122 8.81 -19.63 -7.20
C PRO A 122 9.27 -20.92 -6.50
N PHE A 123 10.58 -21.19 -6.45
CA PHE A 123 11.16 -22.39 -5.83
C PHE A 123 12.04 -22.10 -4.60
N LYS A 124 12.24 -20.84 -4.23
CA LYS A 124 13.13 -20.43 -3.14
C LYS A 124 12.46 -19.39 -2.26
N ALA A 125 12.38 -19.68 -0.97
CA ALA A 125 11.79 -18.78 0.04
C ALA A 125 10.38 -18.24 -0.36
N PRO A 126 9.43 -19.09 -0.81
CA PRO A 126 8.11 -18.64 -1.27
C PRO A 126 7.28 -17.97 -0.17
N GLU A 127 7.58 -18.20 1.10
CA GLU A 127 6.98 -17.50 2.24
C GLU A 127 7.17 -15.98 2.18
N ARG A 128 8.19 -15.49 1.46
CA ARG A 128 8.39 -14.05 1.24
C ARG A 128 7.29 -13.40 0.41
N TYR A 129 6.60 -14.14 -0.45
CA TYR A 129 5.43 -13.61 -1.16
C TYR A 129 4.31 -13.26 -0.17
N LEU A 130 4.06 -14.16 0.80
CA LEU A 130 3.03 -13.94 1.83
C LEU A 130 3.44 -12.81 2.78
N MET A 131 4.70 -12.79 3.21
CA MET A 131 5.26 -11.72 4.04
C MET A 131 5.08 -10.35 3.37
N LEU A 132 5.33 -10.23 2.06
CA LEU A 132 5.14 -8.98 1.32
C LEU A 132 3.66 -8.62 1.16
N GLY A 133 2.77 -9.62 1.07
CA GLY A 133 1.32 -9.41 1.16
C GLY A 133 0.89 -8.81 2.49
N ASP A 134 1.42 -9.33 3.60
CA ASP A 134 1.16 -8.81 4.95
C ASP A 134 1.72 -7.39 5.15
N VAL A 135 2.90 -7.11 4.61
CA VAL A 135 3.50 -5.76 4.65
C VAL A 135 2.62 -4.79 3.86
N SER A 136 2.15 -5.18 2.67
CA SER A 136 1.28 -4.35 1.84
C SER A 136 -0.03 -4.05 2.55
N ALA A 137 -0.66 -5.04 3.20
CA ALA A 137 -1.87 -4.85 3.98
C ALA A 137 -1.68 -3.89 5.16
N LYS A 138 -0.58 -4.03 5.91
CA LYS A 138 -0.24 -3.14 7.04
C LYS A 138 0.01 -1.71 6.56
N ALA A 139 0.76 -1.53 5.47
CA ALA A 139 1.05 -0.23 4.91
C ALA A 139 -0.21 0.46 4.35
N ALA A 140 -1.04 -0.27 3.60
CA ALA A 140 -2.32 0.22 3.11
C ALA A 140 -3.25 0.69 4.24
N ARG A 141 -3.33 -0.11 5.32
CA ARG A 141 -4.09 0.27 6.53
C ARG A 141 -3.54 1.56 7.15
N MET A 142 -2.22 1.68 7.29
CA MET A 142 -1.61 2.89 7.85
C MET A 142 -1.92 4.13 7.00
N LEU A 143 -1.81 4.03 5.68
CA LEU A 143 -2.14 5.13 4.77
C LEU A 143 -3.63 5.50 4.77
N SER A 144 -4.52 4.55 5.10
CA SER A 144 -5.96 4.82 5.22
C SER A 144 -6.33 5.65 6.45
N LEU A 145 -5.44 5.75 7.45
CA LEU A 145 -5.69 6.55 8.64
C LEU A 145 -5.71 8.05 8.27
N PRO A 146 -6.77 8.81 8.58
CA PRO A 146 -6.89 10.21 8.17
C PRO A 146 -5.69 11.07 8.55
N LYS A 147 -5.14 10.87 9.76
CA LYS A 147 -3.95 11.59 10.26
C LYS A 147 -2.70 11.32 9.41
N VAL A 148 -2.49 10.06 9.00
CA VAL A 148 -1.34 9.65 8.19
C VAL A 148 -1.51 10.12 6.74
N SER A 149 -2.72 9.97 6.19
CA SER A 149 -3.06 10.46 4.86
C SER A 149 -2.87 11.97 4.75
N HIS A 150 -3.36 12.72 5.73
CA HIS A 150 -3.18 14.16 5.82
C HIS A 150 -1.70 14.55 5.93
N PHE A 151 -0.92 13.85 6.77
CA PHE A 151 0.52 14.06 6.91
C PHE A 151 1.25 13.95 5.56
N PHE A 152 1.04 12.86 4.82
CA PHE A 152 1.69 12.71 3.50
C PHE A 152 1.17 13.71 2.49
N THR A 153 -0.13 14.02 2.50
CA THR A 153 -0.72 15.02 1.62
C THR A 153 -0.07 16.39 1.81
N ARG A 154 0.06 16.84 3.07
CA ARG A 154 0.71 18.12 3.39
C ARG A 154 2.20 18.09 3.06
N LEU A 155 2.89 16.97 3.32
CA LEU A 155 4.31 16.85 3.01
C LEU A 155 4.55 16.94 1.50
N ILE A 156 3.72 16.28 0.69
CA ILE A 156 3.75 16.40 -0.78
C ILE A 156 3.54 17.86 -1.20
N GLN A 157 2.54 18.56 -0.65
CA GLN A 157 2.31 19.97 -1.00
C GLN A 157 3.52 20.87 -0.68
N ARG A 158 4.25 20.60 0.41
CA ARG A 158 5.43 21.39 0.81
C ARG A 158 6.59 21.25 -0.18
N VAL A 159 6.80 20.07 -0.74
CA VAL A 159 7.93 19.81 -1.67
C VAL A 159 7.54 19.90 -3.15
N ALA A 160 6.26 19.69 -3.47
CA ALA A 160 5.70 19.72 -4.82
C ALA A 160 4.35 20.46 -4.79
N PRO A 161 4.36 21.81 -4.83
CA PRO A 161 3.16 22.63 -4.64
C PRO A 161 2.06 22.28 -5.62
N LYS A 162 0.95 21.80 -5.07
CA LYS A 162 -0.29 21.49 -5.78
C LYS A 162 -1.47 21.61 -4.83
N SER A 163 -2.69 21.54 -5.35
CA SER A 163 -3.88 21.58 -4.50
C SER A 163 -3.90 20.38 -3.54
N TYR A 164 -4.55 20.56 -2.39
CA TYR A 164 -4.65 19.49 -1.38
C TYR A 164 -5.28 18.24 -1.97
N GLN A 165 -6.32 18.40 -2.80
CA GLN A 165 -7.01 17.28 -3.45
C GLN A 165 -6.11 16.51 -4.44
N GLN A 166 -5.24 17.20 -5.18
CA GLN A 166 -4.29 16.53 -6.06
C GLN A 166 -3.25 15.74 -5.26
N ALA A 167 -2.67 16.32 -4.21
CA ALA A 167 -1.72 15.63 -3.34
C ALA A 167 -2.38 14.45 -2.58
N LEU A 168 -3.63 14.63 -2.12
CA LEU A 168 -4.40 13.55 -1.48
C LEU A 168 -4.68 12.42 -2.47
N GLY A 169 -4.97 12.76 -3.74
CA GLY A 169 -5.14 11.79 -4.80
C GLY A 169 -3.93 10.86 -4.96
N GLU A 170 -2.71 11.38 -4.88
CA GLU A 170 -1.49 10.56 -4.90
C GLU A 170 -1.45 9.57 -3.74
N VAL A 171 -1.72 10.05 -2.51
CA VAL A 171 -1.76 9.20 -1.32
C VAL A 171 -2.82 8.10 -1.43
N ILE A 172 -4.01 8.43 -1.93
CA ILE A 172 -5.11 7.48 -2.13
C ILE A 172 -4.73 6.43 -3.18
N VAL A 173 -4.15 6.83 -4.30
CA VAL A 173 -3.72 5.89 -5.36
C VAL A 173 -2.65 4.94 -4.83
N THR A 174 -1.65 5.44 -4.08
CA THR A 174 -0.64 4.60 -3.42
C THR A 174 -1.26 3.64 -2.41
N GLN A 175 -2.23 4.12 -1.62
CA GLN A 175 -2.95 3.32 -0.64
C GLN A 175 -3.72 2.18 -1.32
N LYS A 176 -4.46 2.47 -2.40
CA LYS A 176 -5.20 1.48 -3.20
C LYS A 176 -4.28 0.49 -3.92
N PHE A 177 -3.13 0.95 -4.41
CA PHE A 177 -2.11 0.07 -4.98
C PHE A 177 -1.65 -0.98 -3.97
N LEU A 178 -1.37 -0.58 -2.72
CA LEU A 178 -0.95 -1.52 -1.67
C LEU A 178 -2.08 -2.47 -1.25
N GLU A 179 -3.34 -2.04 -1.26
CA GLU A 179 -4.50 -2.93 -1.06
C GLU A 179 -4.54 -4.05 -2.11
N ASN A 180 -4.29 -3.72 -3.39
CA ASN A 180 -4.30 -4.71 -4.48
C ASN A 180 -3.25 -5.82 -4.30
N PHE A 181 -2.19 -5.56 -3.54
CA PHE A 181 -1.11 -6.51 -3.27
C PHE A 181 -1.15 -7.10 -1.86
N SER A 182 -2.31 -7.07 -1.19
CA SER A 182 -2.48 -7.67 0.13
C SER A 182 -2.74 -9.19 0.06
N GLY A 183 -2.43 -9.91 1.14
CA GLY A 183 -2.66 -11.35 1.25
C GLY A 183 -1.91 -12.17 0.18
N ASP A 184 -2.62 -13.03 -0.54
CA ASP A 184 -2.03 -13.91 -1.57
C ASP A 184 -1.73 -13.20 -2.90
N GLN A 185 -2.06 -11.93 -3.06
CA GLN A 185 -1.95 -11.24 -4.35
C GLN A 185 -0.49 -11.11 -4.84
N VAL A 186 0.47 -10.90 -3.93
CA VAL A 186 1.90 -10.92 -4.30
C VAL A 186 2.32 -12.31 -4.77
N ARG A 187 1.78 -13.38 -4.17
CA ARG A 187 2.04 -14.76 -4.61
C ARG A 187 1.48 -15.00 -6.01
N PHE A 188 0.33 -14.41 -6.33
CA PHE A 188 -0.28 -14.54 -7.66
C PHE A 188 0.52 -13.83 -8.77
N LEU A 189 1.35 -12.84 -8.44
CA LEU A 189 2.32 -12.28 -9.40
C LEU A 189 3.36 -13.32 -9.87
N ALA A 190 3.64 -14.33 -9.05
CA ALA A 190 4.57 -15.41 -9.35
C ALA A 190 3.89 -16.65 -9.96
N ARG A 191 2.63 -16.52 -10.40
CA ARG A 191 1.90 -17.61 -11.06
C ARG A 191 2.67 -18.13 -12.27
N SER A 192 2.79 -19.45 -12.35
CA SER A 192 3.40 -20.18 -13.47
C SER A 192 2.34 -20.78 -14.39
N PHE A 193 2.80 -21.29 -15.53
CA PHE A 193 2.00 -22.13 -16.42
C PHE A 193 2.80 -23.37 -16.81
N GLY A 194 2.10 -24.41 -17.25
CA GLY A 194 2.70 -25.65 -17.75
C GLY A 194 2.02 -26.13 -19.02
N VAL A 195 2.78 -26.73 -19.93
CA VAL A 195 2.30 -27.26 -21.21
C VAL A 195 2.75 -28.71 -21.35
N PRO A 196 1.83 -29.65 -21.67
CA PRO A 196 2.18 -31.04 -21.97
C PRO A 196 3.21 -31.15 -23.11
N GLY A 197 4.12 -32.10 -23.01
CA GLY A 197 5.12 -32.39 -24.03
C GLY A 197 4.67 -33.44 -25.05
N ASN A 198 5.63 -33.91 -25.83
CA ASN A 198 5.40 -34.82 -26.96
C ASN A 198 5.32 -36.29 -26.56
N HIS A 199 5.76 -36.64 -25.35
CA HIS A 199 5.74 -38.01 -24.85
C HIS A 199 5.30 -38.07 -23.39
N LEU A 200 4.93 -39.27 -22.95
CA LEU A 200 4.52 -39.52 -21.58
C LEU A 200 5.61 -39.05 -20.60
N GLY A 201 5.18 -38.33 -19.57
CA GLY A 201 6.05 -37.77 -18.52
C GLY A 201 6.73 -36.44 -18.88
N GLN A 202 6.61 -35.95 -20.11
CA GLN A 202 7.18 -34.65 -20.49
C GLN A 202 6.22 -33.50 -20.21
N ILE A 203 6.68 -32.50 -19.46
CA ILE A 203 5.97 -31.24 -19.20
C ILE A 203 6.98 -30.10 -19.24
N SER A 204 6.63 -29.00 -19.90
CA SER A 204 7.38 -27.75 -19.84
C SER A 204 6.69 -26.77 -18.91
N HIS A 205 7.46 -25.95 -18.17
CA HIS A 205 6.92 -24.96 -17.26
C HIS A 205 7.52 -23.58 -17.53
N GLY A 206 6.67 -22.56 -17.54
CA GLY A 206 7.06 -21.16 -17.62
C GLY A 206 6.92 -20.48 -16.26
N PHE A 207 7.99 -19.84 -15.81
CA PHE A 207 8.03 -19.12 -14.53
C PHE A 207 8.42 -17.65 -14.72
N ARG A 208 7.93 -16.81 -13.82
CA ARG A 208 8.42 -15.44 -13.65
C ARG A 208 9.64 -15.50 -12.74
N TRP A 209 10.80 -15.09 -13.26
CA TRP A 209 12.06 -15.12 -12.54
C TRP A 209 12.52 -13.70 -12.18
N PRO A 210 12.99 -13.47 -10.94
CA PRO A 210 13.53 -12.16 -10.57
C PRO A 210 14.85 -11.90 -11.29
N TYR A 211 15.18 -10.62 -11.51
CA TYR A 211 16.46 -10.20 -12.07
C TYR A 211 17.63 -10.28 -11.07
N GLY A 212 17.34 -10.24 -9.76
CA GLY A 212 18.35 -10.15 -8.70
C GLY A 212 18.58 -8.69 -8.29
N PRO A 213 19.83 -8.18 -8.31
CA PRO A 213 20.11 -6.78 -7.99
C PRO A 213 19.57 -5.87 -9.10
N VAL A 214 18.78 -4.86 -8.74
CA VAL A 214 18.14 -3.92 -9.67
C VAL A 214 18.38 -2.47 -9.27
N ARG A 215 18.47 -1.59 -10.27
CA ARG A 215 18.46 -0.13 -10.17
C ARG A 215 17.70 0.39 -11.39
N PHE A 216 16.95 1.49 -11.23
CA PHE A 216 16.23 2.19 -12.31
C PHE A 216 16.76 3.62 -12.45
#